data_AF-A0A1F2SPP7-F1
#
_entry.id   AF-A0A1F2SPP7-F1
#
_cell.length_a   1.000
_cell.length_b   1.000
_cell.length_c   1.000
_cell.angle_alpha   90.00
_cell.angle_beta   90.00
_cell.angle_gamma   90.00
#
_symmetry.space_group_name_H-M   'P 1'
#
loop_
_entity.id
_entity.type
_entity.pdbx_description
1 polymer ?
#
loop_
_entity_poly.entity_id
_entity_poly.type
_entity_poly.pdbx_seq_one_letter_code
_entity_poly.pdbx_strand_id
1 'polypeptide(L)'
;QIGIKCPRRTIIHFASRRTGWAGEQEENLQRKTLALPAENLRPEPPDHSPAAERFQRNRKWIAVLSALGLLDSGYLFLYQTGKVKHLWCPGFGHACDRIAASPKAYQGRIPDSLLGAAGYAALLGLALAGDKERYRARPLLPRLMGGGTLAAFGLSALLTYVQKKEFDDFCFWCLVSAAISTMTVPLAMPEFRAALQTDSKSKINVSLAFRNSTSAPGE
;
A
#
# COMPACT_ATOMS: atom_id res chain seq x y z
N GLN A 1 66.68 26.92 -49.20
CA GLN A 1 67.70 27.91 -48.77
C GLN A 1 66.90 29.13 -48.32
N ILE A 2 66.65 29.39 -47.04
CA ILE A 2 67.55 29.86 -45.97
C ILE A 2 66.78 29.59 -44.64
N GLY A 3 67.28 28.83 -43.67
CA GLY A 3 68.11 29.30 -42.53
C GLY A 3 67.31 30.25 -41.61
N ILE A 4 67.09 29.99 -40.32
CA ILE A 4 67.92 30.47 -39.19
C ILE A 4 67.24 29.96 -37.90
N LYS A 5 67.86 29.04 -37.15
CA LYS A 5 68.73 29.24 -35.98
C LYS A 5 67.97 29.68 -34.70
N CYS A 6 67.78 28.70 -33.82
CA CYS A 6 67.45 28.89 -32.40
C CYS A 6 68.74 29.19 -31.61
N PRO A 7 68.70 30.10 -30.62
CA PRO A 7 69.38 29.80 -29.36
C PRO A 7 68.64 30.29 -28.09
N ARG A 8 68.52 29.36 -27.14
CA ARG A 8 68.85 29.43 -25.70
C ARG A 8 68.59 30.77 -24.95
N ARG A 9 67.68 30.72 -23.97
CA ARG A 9 67.74 31.58 -22.77
C ARG A 9 67.25 30.85 -21.51
N THR A 10 68.25 30.53 -20.68
CA THR A 10 68.33 30.65 -19.22
C THR A 10 67.04 30.61 -18.40
N ILE A 11 66.84 29.52 -17.66
CA ILE A 11 65.87 29.43 -16.56
C ILE A 11 66.60 29.78 -15.26
N ILE A 12 66.09 30.81 -14.58
CA ILE A 12 66.49 31.22 -13.23
C ILE A 12 65.70 30.37 -12.23
N HIS A 13 66.41 29.83 -11.24
CA HIS A 13 65.86 29.13 -10.08
C HIS A 13 64.86 30.02 -9.32
N PHE A 14 63.63 29.54 -9.16
CA PHE A 14 62.74 29.98 -8.08
C PHE A 14 62.33 28.74 -7.26
N ALA A 15 62.99 28.58 -6.12
CA ALA A 15 62.63 27.57 -5.14
C ALA A 15 61.28 27.94 -4.50
N SER A 16 60.27 27.11 -4.71
CA SER A 16 59.04 27.14 -3.92
C SER A 16 58.66 25.72 -3.55
N ARG A 17 59.02 25.34 -2.32
CA ARG A 17 58.45 24.20 -1.61
C ARG A 17 56.96 24.47 -1.43
N ARG A 18 56.11 23.82 -2.23
CA ARG A 18 54.70 23.57 -1.89
C ARG A 18 54.01 22.61 -2.87
N THR A 19 54.68 21.54 -3.30
CA THR A 19 54.06 20.49 -4.12
C THR A 19 53.85 19.23 -3.27
N GLY A 20 52.97 19.34 -2.28
CA GLY A 20 52.52 18.19 -1.48
C GLY A 20 51.01 18.21 -1.16
N TRP A 21 50.34 19.36 -1.30
CA TRP A 21 48.94 19.53 -0.89
C TRP A 21 47.93 19.62 -2.03
N ALA A 22 48.38 19.64 -3.30
CA ALA A 22 47.49 19.71 -4.45
C ALA A 22 47.07 18.31 -4.95
N GLY A 23 48.00 17.34 -4.98
CA GLY A 23 47.69 15.97 -5.41
C GLY A 23 46.85 15.18 -4.40
N GLU A 24 47.04 15.42 -3.11
CA GLU A 24 46.28 14.72 -2.06
C GLU A 24 44.82 15.18 -1.98
N GLN A 25 44.53 16.41 -2.41
CA GLN A 25 43.15 16.94 -2.48
C GLN A 25 42.36 16.32 -3.64
N GLU A 26 42.97 16.13 -4.82
CA GLU A 26 42.32 15.46 -5.95
C GLU A 26 42.11 13.97 -5.69
N GLU A 27 43.08 13.27 -5.09
CA GLU A 27 42.93 11.87 -4.71
C GLU A 27 41.85 11.69 -3.63
N ASN A 28 41.75 12.60 -2.66
CA ASN A 28 40.66 12.60 -1.68
C ASN A 28 39.30 12.93 -2.28
N LEU A 29 39.22 13.79 -3.31
CA LEU A 29 37.96 14.06 -4.01
C LEU A 29 37.50 12.83 -4.80
N GLN A 30 38.42 12.13 -5.49
CA GLN A 30 38.09 10.88 -6.20
C GLN A 30 37.72 9.76 -5.22
N ARG A 31 38.42 9.62 -4.09
CA ARG A 31 38.00 8.70 -3.00
C ARG A 31 36.62 9.05 -2.45
N LYS A 32 36.30 10.33 -2.26
CA LYS A 32 34.99 10.79 -1.80
C LYS A 32 33.88 10.59 -2.83
N THR A 33 34.19 10.71 -4.13
CA THR A 33 33.21 10.51 -5.21
C THR A 33 32.96 9.01 -5.48
N LEU A 34 33.97 8.16 -5.31
CA LEU A 34 33.83 6.69 -5.31
C LEU A 34 33.17 6.15 -4.03
N ALA A 35 33.11 6.96 -2.97
CA ALA A 35 32.40 6.68 -1.73
C ALA A 35 30.98 7.29 -1.70
N LEU A 36 30.40 7.63 -2.86
CA LEU A 36 28.95 7.78 -2.93
C LEU A 36 28.31 6.40 -2.69
N PRO A 37 27.33 6.32 -1.79
CA PRO A 37 27.12 5.14 -0.97
C PRO A 37 26.50 4.01 -1.79
N ALA A 38 27.09 2.82 -1.69
CA ALA A 38 26.45 1.55 -2.04
C ALA A 38 25.14 1.31 -1.27
N GLU A 39 24.75 2.20 -0.35
CA GLU A 39 23.45 2.27 0.32
C GLU A 39 22.27 2.43 -0.67
N ASN A 40 22.50 2.95 -1.88
CA ASN A 40 21.46 3.13 -2.89
C ASN A 40 21.35 2.00 -3.93
N LEU A 41 22.21 0.98 -3.88
CA LEU A 41 21.85 -0.32 -4.44
C LEU A 41 20.99 -1.02 -3.40
N ARG A 42 19.69 -0.69 -3.36
CA ARG A 42 18.75 -1.68 -2.83
C ARG A 42 18.98 -2.93 -3.67
N PRO A 43 19.39 -4.07 -3.08
CA PRO A 43 19.47 -5.29 -3.85
C PRO A 43 18.08 -5.54 -4.44
N GLU A 44 17.98 -5.50 -5.77
CA GLU A 44 16.84 -6.03 -6.50
C GLU A 44 16.65 -7.45 -5.96
N PRO A 45 15.56 -7.72 -5.23
CA PRO A 45 15.39 -9.00 -4.58
C PRO A 45 15.25 -10.07 -5.66
N PRO A 46 15.59 -11.34 -5.35
CA PRO A 46 15.33 -12.42 -6.26
C PRO A 46 13.84 -12.42 -6.62
N ASP A 47 13.52 -12.42 -7.92
CA ASP A 47 12.16 -12.30 -8.48
C ASP A 47 11.18 -13.35 -7.90
N HIS A 48 11.73 -14.41 -7.29
CA HIS A 48 11.08 -15.59 -6.74
C HIS A 48 11.17 -15.67 -5.20
N SER A 49 11.02 -14.55 -4.47
CA SER A 49 10.87 -14.66 -3.01
C SER A 49 9.51 -15.32 -2.67
N PRO A 50 9.48 -16.44 -1.92
CA PRO A 50 8.23 -17.18 -1.67
C PRO A 50 7.20 -16.39 -0.86
N ALA A 51 7.62 -15.31 -0.19
CA ALA A 51 6.72 -14.37 0.48
C ALA A 51 5.98 -13.45 -0.52
N ALA A 52 6.67 -12.91 -1.53
CA ALA A 52 6.05 -12.06 -2.54
C ALA A 52 5.02 -12.83 -3.37
N GLU A 53 5.30 -14.09 -3.73
CA GLU A 53 4.34 -14.96 -4.42
C GLU A 53 3.08 -15.23 -3.59
N ARG A 54 3.26 -15.46 -2.27
CA ARG A 54 2.13 -15.63 -1.34
C ARG A 54 1.25 -14.38 -1.30
N PHE A 55 1.85 -13.19 -1.22
CA PHE A 55 1.09 -11.93 -1.21
C PHE A 55 0.35 -11.72 -2.53
N GLN A 56 0.98 -12.01 -3.66
CA GLN A 56 0.34 -11.95 -4.98
C GLN A 56 -0.86 -12.89 -5.07
N ARG A 57 -0.73 -14.13 -4.58
CA ARG A 57 -1.85 -15.08 -4.56
C ARG A 57 -2.99 -14.60 -3.66
N ASN A 58 -2.68 -14.08 -2.48
CA ASN A 58 -3.70 -13.54 -1.57
C ASN A 58 -4.43 -12.35 -2.20
N ARG A 59 -3.71 -11.45 -2.89
CA ARG A 59 -4.31 -10.31 -3.60
C ARG A 59 -5.25 -10.74 -4.71
N LYS A 60 -4.91 -11.79 -5.47
CA LYS A 60 -5.82 -12.37 -6.47
C LYS A 60 -7.12 -12.87 -5.83
N TRP A 61 -7.02 -13.57 -4.69
CA TRP A 61 -8.20 -14.00 -3.96
C TRP A 61 -9.02 -12.83 -3.40
N ILE A 62 -8.36 -11.81 -2.85
CA ILE A 62 -9.05 -10.58 -2.40
C ILE A 62 -9.74 -9.89 -3.57
N ALA A 63 -9.13 -9.83 -4.74
CA ALA A 63 -9.73 -9.27 -5.95
C ALA A 63 -10.98 -10.06 -6.37
N VAL A 64 -10.92 -11.39 -6.39
CA VAL A 64 -12.08 -12.25 -6.69
C VAL A 64 -13.20 -12.04 -5.66
N LEU A 65 -12.87 -12.06 -4.37
CA LEU A 65 -13.83 -11.83 -3.29
C LEU A 65 -14.46 -10.42 -3.36
N SER A 66 -13.65 -9.41 -3.67
CA SER A 66 -14.14 -8.02 -3.82
C SER A 66 -15.01 -7.86 -5.05
N ALA A 67 -14.69 -8.54 -6.16
CA ALA A 67 -15.55 -8.55 -7.34
C ALA A 67 -16.90 -9.22 -7.04
N LEU A 68 -16.92 -10.34 -6.30
CA LEU A 68 -18.15 -10.99 -5.85
C LEU A 68 -18.98 -10.07 -4.93
N GLY A 69 -18.34 -9.40 -3.96
CA GLY A 69 -19.00 -8.44 -3.08
C GLY A 69 -19.55 -7.20 -3.83
N LEU A 70 -18.85 -6.78 -4.89
CA LEU A 70 -19.30 -5.71 -5.77
C LEU A 70 -20.52 -6.11 -6.60
N LEU A 71 -20.57 -7.35 -7.09
CA LEU A 71 -21.73 -7.90 -7.79
C LEU A 71 -22.93 -8.03 -6.85
N ASP A 72 -22.72 -8.52 -5.63
CA ASP A 72 -23.73 -8.60 -4.57
C ASP A 72 -24.30 -7.20 -4.24
N SER A 73 -23.42 -6.24 -3.95
CA SER A 73 -23.82 -4.85 -3.68
C SER A 73 -24.52 -4.20 -4.87
N GLY A 74 -24.08 -4.51 -6.09
CA GLY A 74 -24.71 -4.07 -7.33
C GLY A 74 -26.12 -4.63 -7.50
N TYR A 75 -26.33 -5.90 -7.17
CA TYR A 75 -27.65 -6.53 -7.19
C TYR A 75 -28.62 -5.87 -6.21
N LEU A 76 -28.18 -5.64 -4.97
CA LEU A 76 -28.94 -4.88 -3.97
C LEU A 76 -29.23 -3.44 -4.41
N PHE A 77 -28.27 -2.79 -5.05
CA PHE A 77 -28.45 -1.44 -5.60
C PHE A 77 -29.51 -1.41 -6.72
N LEU A 78 -29.57 -2.43 -7.58
CA LEU A 78 -30.62 -2.56 -8.58
C LEU A 78 -32.01 -2.73 -7.96
N TYR A 79 -32.12 -3.45 -6.85
CA TYR A 79 -33.36 -3.55 -6.08
C TYR A 79 -33.74 -2.21 -5.46
N GLN A 80 -32.82 -1.54 -4.75
CA GLN A 80 -33.09 -0.27 -4.08
C GLN A 80 -33.39 0.89 -5.05
N THR A 81 -32.89 0.81 -6.30
CA THR A 81 -33.23 1.75 -7.39
C THR A 81 -34.52 1.38 -8.14
N GLY A 82 -35.19 0.29 -7.73
CA GLY A 82 -36.46 -0.15 -8.32
C GLY A 82 -36.34 -0.82 -9.68
N LYS A 83 -35.11 -1.12 -10.15
CA LYS A 83 -34.91 -1.89 -11.40
C LYS A 83 -35.26 -3.36 -11.24
N VAL A 84 -35.15 -3.88 -10.01
CA VAL A 84 -35.55 -5.24 -9.64
C VAL A 84 -36.65 -5.14 -8.58
N LYS A 85 -37.73 -5.90 -8.75
CA LYS A 85 -38.92 -5.84 -7.87
C LYS A 85 -38.88 -6.79 -6.68
N HIS A 86 -38.17 -7.91 -6.80
CA HIS A 86 -38.01 -8.91 -5.74
C HIS A 86 -36.57 -9.43 -5.70
N LEU A 87 -36.00 -9.54 -4.50
CA LEU A 87 -34.75 -10.21 -4.25
C LEU A 87 -34.98 -11.72 -4.19
N TRP A 88 -34.11 -12.46 -4.87
CA TRP A 88 -34.09 -13.91 -4.71
C TRP A 88 -33.40 -14.27 -3.40
N CYS A 89 -34.12 -14.90 -2.47
CA CYS A 89 -33.55 -15.31 -1.19
C CYS A 89 -33.82 -16.78 -0.85
N PRO A 90 -32.80 -17.66 -0.93
CA PRO A 90 -32.95 -19.05 -0.54
C PRO A 90 -33.09 -19.16 0.99
N GLY A 91 -34.15 -19.83 1.45
CA GLY A 91 -34.38 -20.15 2.87
C GLY A 91 -35.08 -19.07 3.71
N PHE A 92 -35.07 -17.79 3.28
CA PHE A 92 -35.63 -16.67 4.05
C PHE A 92 -36.84 -15.99 3.38
N GLY A 93 -37.27 -16.46 2.21
CA GLY A 93 -38.47 -15.97 1.52
C GLY A 93 -38.46 -14.45 1.29
N HIS A 94 -39.53 -13.77 1.68
CA HIS A 94 -39.70 -12.31 1.51
C HIS A 94 -39.00 -11.46 2.58
N ALA A 95 -38.25 -12.06 3.51
CA ALA A 95 -37.54 -11.31 4.55
C ALA A 95 -36.46 -10.38 3.96
N CYS A 96 -35.81 -10.81 2.87
CA CYS A 96 -34.82 -9.99 2.18
C CYS A 96 -35.40 -8.71 1.59
N ASP A 97 -36.58 -8.80 0.97
CA ASP A 97 -37.29 -7.65 0.42
C ASP A 97 -37.63 -6.64 1.52
N ARG A 98 -38.11 -7.13 2.68
CA ARG A 98 -38.40 -6.32 3.87
C ARG A 98 -37.17 -5.62 4.43
N ILE A 99 -36.05 -6.32 4.56
CA ILE A 99 -34.80 -5.76 5.11
C ILE A 99 -34.22 -4.72 4.15
N ALA A 100 -34.13 -5.04 2.86
CA ALA A 100 -33.54 -4.18 1.84
C ALA A 100 -34.40 -2.94 1.53
N ALA A 101 -35.72 -3.00 1.73
CA ALA A 101 -36.61 -1.84 1.61
C ALA A 101 -36.75 -1.04 2.90
N SER A 102 -36.10 -1.44 3.99
CA SER A 102 -36.26 -0.79 5.29
C SER A 102 -35.57 0.58 5.32
N PRO A 103 -36.04 1.54 6.15
CA PRO A 103 -35.40 2.84 6.28
C PRO A 103 -33.93 2.77 6.73
N LYS A 104 -33.52 1.70 7.42
CA LYS A 104 -32.12 1.50 7.86
C LYS A 104 -31.19 1.05 6.74
N ALA A 105 -31.73 0.49 5.64
CA ALA A 105 -30.97 0.24 4.42
C ALA A 105 -30.64 1.55 3.68
N TYR A 106 -31.26 2.67 4.07
CA TYR A 106 -30.98 3.98 3.50
C TYR A 106 -30.28 4.86 4.55
N GLN A 107 -29.04 5.26 4.26
CA GLN A 107 -28.38 6.30 5.04
C GLN A 107 -28.93 7.66 4.57
N GLY A 108 -30.13 7.99 5.03
CA GLY A 108 -30.90 9.16 4.58
C GLY A 108 -31.47 8.96 3.17
N ARG A 109 -30.78 9.46 2.14
CA ARG A 109 -31.17 9.33 0.72
C ARG A 109 -30.25 8.40 -0.08
N ILE A 110 -29.17 7.92 0.54
CA ILE A 110 -28.17 7.09 -0.13
C ILE A 110 -28.41 5.64 0.27
N PRO A 111 -28.57 4.71 -0.69
CA PRO A 111 -28.70 3.30 -0.40
C PRO A 111 -27.39 2.76 0.20
N ASP A 112 -27.48 1.96 1.25
CA ASP A 112 -26.34 1.30 1.91
C ASP A 112 -25.54 0.42 0.94
N SER A 113 -26.21 -0.15 -0.05
CA SER A 113 -25.62 -0.94 -1.12
C SER A 113 -24.65 -0.14 -1.98
N LEU A 114 -24.81 1.20 -2.06
CA LEU A 114 -23.83 2.06 -2.74
C LEU A 114 -22.56 2.21 -1.91
N LEU A 115 -22.67 2.29 -0.58
CA LEU A 115 -21.50 2.31 0.31
C LEU A 115 -20.75 0.97 0.25
N GLY A 116 -21.49 -0.14 0.25
CA GLY A 116 -20.93 -1.48 0.04
C GLY A 116 -20.21 -1.59 -1.31
N ALA A 117 -20.87 -1.17 -2.40
CA ALA A 117 -20.29 -1.16 -3.74
C ALA A 117 -19.02 -0.29 -3.81
N ALA A 118 -19.03 0.91 -3.22
CA ALA A 118 -17.87 1.77 -3.18
C ALA A 118 -16.70 1.14 -2.40
N GLY A 119 -16.99 0.49 -1.26
CA GLY A 119 -16.01 -0.23 -0.46
C GLY A 119 -15.37 -1.39 -1.21
N TYR A 120 -16.17 -2.25 -1.83
CA TYR A 120 -15.67 -3.37 -2.62
C TYR A 120 -14.95 -2.92 -3.89
N ALA A 121 -15.40 -1.85 -4.55
CA ALA A 121 -14.70 -1.26 -5.68
C ALA A 121 -13.33 -0.69 -5.28
N ALA A 122 -13.24 -0.03 -4.11
CA ALA A 122 -11.97 0.46 -3.59
C ALA A 122 -11.01 -0.68 -3.25
N LEU A 123 -11.50 -1.76 -2.62
CA LEU A 123 -10.71 -2.95 -2.32
C LEU A 123 -10.24 -3.66 -3.61
N LEU A 124 -11.11 -3.78 -4.60
CA LEU A 124 -10.76 -4.33 -5.91
C LEU A 124 -9.70 -3.46 -6.60
N GLY A 125 -9.87 -2.14 -6.60
CA GLY A 125 -8.88 -1.20 -7.12
C GLY A 125 -7.53 -1.31 -6.41
N LEU A 126 -7.53 -1.42 -5.08
CA LEU A 126 -6.32 -1.62 -4.28
C LEU A 126 -5.65 -2.99 -4.56
N ALA A 127 -6.44 -4.04 -4.74
CA ALA A 127 -5.95 -5.37 -5.04
C ALA A 127 -5.31 -5.45 -6.43
N LEU A 128 -5.95 -4.84 -7.44
CA LEU A 128 -5.46 -4.79 -8.82
C LEU A 128 -4.30 -3.82 -8.99
N ALA A 129 -4.32 -2.71 -8.25
CA ALA A 129 -3.22 -1.78 -8.29
C ALA A 129 -2.02 -2.47 -7.62
N GLY A 130 -1.04 -2.87 -8.44
CA GLY A 130 0.36 -2.84 -8.07
C GLY A 130 1.26 -4.02 -8.20
N ASP A 131 2.54 -3.70 -8.36
CA ASP A 131 3.63 -4.64 -8.49
C ASP A 131 3.86 -5.53 -7.27
N LYS A 132 4.60 -6.60 -7.51
CA LYS A 132 4.89 -7.68 -6.56
C LYS A 132 5.52 -7.19 -5.25
N GLU A 133 6.21 -6.06 -5.27
CA GLU A 133 6.96 -5.51 -4.14
C GLU A 133 6.40 -4.20 -3.56
N ARG A 134 5.11 -3.92 -3.78
CA ARG A 134 4.47 -2.71 -3.24
C ARG A 134 4.64 -2.54 -1.73
N TYR A 135 4.82 -3.60 -0.96
CA TYR A 135 5.07 -3.52 0.48
C TYR A 135 6.34 -2.72 0.85
N ARG A 136 7.38 -2.72 -0.01
CA ARG A 136 8.60 -1.92 0.18
C ARG A 136 8.55 -0.56 -0.51
N ALA A 137 7.94 -0.49 -1.69
CA ALA A 137 7.92 0.74 -2.49
C ALA A 137 6.86 1.74 -2.02
N ARG A 138 5.69 1.25 -1.58
CA ARG A 138 4.53 2.08 -1.17
C ARG A 138 3.78 1.40 -0.02
N PRO A 139 4.32 1.43 1.22
CA PRO A 139 3.72 0.75 2.37
C PRO A 139 2.33 1.28 2.74
N LEU A 140 1.93 2.45 2.19
CA LEU A 140 0.58 2.99 2.35
C LEU A 140 -0.49 2.11 1.71
N LEU A 141 -0.21 1.42 0.60
CA LEU A 141 -1.22 0.61 -0.09
C LEU A 141 -1.66 -0.62 0.71
N PRO A 142 -0.74 -1.47 1.21
CA PRO A 142 -1.12 -2.58 2.07
C PRO A 142 -1.82 -2.13 3.35
N ARG A 143 -1.51 -0.93 3.86
CA ARG A 143 -2.21 -0.34 5.01
C ARG A 143 -3.65 0.02 4.68
N LEU A 144 -3.88 0.67 3.54
CA LEU A 144 -5.23 1.01 3.07
C LEU A 144 -6.03 -0.26 2.77
N MET A 145 -5.41 -1.29 2.19
CA MET A 145 -6.06 -2.56 1.92
C MET A 145 -6.43 -3.28 3.23
N GLY A 146 -5.49 -3.42 4.17
CA GLY A 146 -5.76 -4.03 5.46
C GLY A 146 -6.80 -3.26 6.29
N GLY A 147 -6.65 -1.93 6.39
CA GLY A 147 -7.62 -1.06 7.05
C GLY A 147 -9.01 -1.12 6.40
N GLY A 148 -9.06 -1.14 5.07
CA GLY A 148 -10.29 -1.29 4.30
C GLY A 148 -11.00 -2.62 4.57
N THR A 149 -10.26 -3.75 4.60
CA THR A 149 -10.85 -5.05 4.92
C THR A 149 -11.40 -5.12 6.35
N LEU A 150 -10.71 -4.51 7.32
CA LEU A 150 -11.18 -4.42 8.70
C LEU A 150 -12.42 -3.54 8.82
N ALA A 151 -12.46 -2.40 8.14
CA ALA A 151 -13.62 -1.52 8.09
C ALA A 151 -14.83 -2.23 7.46
N ALA A 152 -14.62 -2.95 6.35
CA ALA A 152 -15.66 -3.73 5.68
C ALA A 152 -16.22 -4.85 6.58
N PHE A 153 -15.36 -5.57 7.30
CA PHE A 153 -15.76 -6.57 8.28
C PHE A 153 -16.56 -5.96 9.42
N GLY A 154 -16.08 -4.85 10.01
CA GLY A 154 -16.76 -4.15 11.10
C GLY A 154 -18.13 -3.63 10.70
N LEU A 155 -18.25 -3.04 9.51
CA LEU A 155 -19.53 -2.57 8.97
C LEU A 155 -20.50 -3.73 8.73
N SER A 156 -20.02 -4.84 8.15
CA SER A 156 -20.85 -6.03 7.90
C SER A 156 -21.35 -6.66 9.20
N ALA A 157 -20.49 -6.74 10.22
CA ALA A 157 -20.85 -7.25 11.54
C ALA A 157 -21.90 -6.35 12.21
N LEU A 158 -21.74 -5.02 12.13
CA LEU A 158 -22.69 -4.06 12.67
C LEU A 158 -24.07 -4.18 11.99
N LEU A 159 -24.10 -4.24 10.66
CA LEU A 159 -25.34 -4.39 9.90
C LEU A 159 -26.05 -5.70 10.23
N THR A 160 -25.29 -6.81 10.33
CA THR A 160 -25.83 -8.12 10.71
C THR A 160 -26.43 -8.08 12.13
N TYR A 161 -25.76 -7.40 13.07
CA TYR A 161 -26.27 -7.23 14.42
C TYR A 161 -27.56 -6.39 14.45
N VAL A 162 -27.63 -5.32 13.66
CA VAL A 162 -28.83 -4.47 13.55
C VAL A 162 -30.00 -5.24 12.95
N GLN A 163 -29.78 -6.06 11.91
CA GLN A 163 -30.82 -6.90 11.31
C GLN A 163 -31.44 -7.85 12.34
N LYS A 164 -30.58 -8.57 13.08
CA LYS A 164 -31.02 -9.50 14.13
C LYS A 164 -31.81 -8.78 15.23
N LYS A 165 -31.36 -7.60 15.67
CA LYS A 165 -32.00 -6.89 16.77
C LYS A 165 -33.37 -6.30 16.39
N GLU A 166 -33.51 -5.79 15.16
CA GLU A 166 -34.67 -5.00 14.76
C GLU A 166 -35.75 -5.83 14.06
N PHE A 167 -35.33 -6.80 13.23
CA PHE A 167 -36.25 -7.54 12.35
C PHE A 167 -36.40 -9.01 12.74
N ASP A 168 -35.54 -9.53 13.62
CA ASP A 168 -35.42 -10.95 13.99
C ASP A 168 -35.33 -11.91 12.80
N ASP A 169 -34.89 -11.37 11.65
CA ASP A 169 -34.78 -12.02 10.35
C ASP A 169 -33.38 -11.76 9.76
N PHE A 170 -32.98 -12.60 8.81
CA PHE A 170 -31.71 -12.46 8.11
C PHE A 170 -31.90 -12.29 6.61
N CYS A 171 -31.07 -11.44 6.01
CA CYS A 171 -30.94 -11.34 4.57
C CYS A 171 -29.81 -12.25 4.07
N PHE A 172 -30.11 -13.18 3.15
CA PHE A 172 -29.13 -14.10 2.59
C PHE A 172 -27.95 -13.35 1.93
N TRP A 173 -28.24 -12.31 1.15
CA TRP A 173 -27.22 -11.50 0.49
C TRP A 173 -26.31 -10.77 1.49
N CYS A 174 -26.89 -10.24 2.58
CA CYS A 174 -26.10 -9.63 3.65
C CYS A 174 -25.17 -10.65 4.34
N LEU A 175 -25.65 -11.89 4.57
CA LEU A 175 -24.83 -12.96 5.13
C LEU A 175 -23.70 -13.37 4.17
N VAL A 176 -23.96 -13.42 2.86
CA VAL A 176 -22.93 -13.66 1.84
C VAL A 176 -21.87 -12.55 1.89
N SER A 177 -22.27 -11.29 1.95
CA SER A 177 -21.36 -10.15 2.08
C SER A 177 -20.54 -10.20 3.38
N ALA A 178 -21.16 -10.59 4.50
CA ALA A 178 -20.47 -10.80 5.77
C ALA A 178 -19.45 -11.94 5.70
N ALA A 179 -19.77 -13.03 5.02
CA ALA A 179 -18.83 -14.13 4.79
C ALA A 179 -17.65 -13.68 3.92
N ILE A 180 -17.91 -12.95 2.84
CA ILE A 180 -16.87 -12.41 1.94
C ILE A 180 -15.91 -11.51 2.72
N SER A 181 -16.44 -10.52 3.45
CA SER A 181 -15.59 -9.59 4.21
C SER A 181 -14.77 -10.33 5.28
N THR A 182 -15.37 -11.29 5.99
CA THR A 182 -14.67 -12.15 6.96
C THR A 182 -13.51 -12.93 6.32
N MET A 183 -13.70 -13.47 5.11
CA MET A 183 -12.66 -14.18 4.39
C MET A 183 -11.54 -13.24 3.91
N THR A 184 -11.81 -11.98 3.58
CA THR A 184 -10.76 -11.05 3.13
C THR A 184 -9.76 -10.66 4.23
N VAL A 185 -10.19 -10.64 5.50
CA VAL A 185 -9.36 -10.25 6.66
C VAL A 185 -8.11 -11.13 6.81
N PRO A 186 -8.19 -12.47 6.94
CA PRO A 186 -6.99 -13.31 7.09
C PRO A 186 -6.09 -13.28 5.84
N LEU A 187 -6.64 -12.98 4.66
CA LEU A 187 -5.88 -12.87 3.42
C LEU A 187 -5.03 -11.60 3.37
N ALA A 188 -5.58 -10.48 3.87
CA ALA A 188 -4.90 -9.17 3.90
C ALA A 188 -3.95 -9.02 5.11
N MET A 189 -4.19 -9.76 6.20
CA MET A 189 -3.43 -9.67 7.45
C MET A 189 -1.90 -9.81 7.30
N PRO A 190 -1.35 -10.76 6.51
CA PRO A 190 0.10 -10.95 6.39
C PRO A 190 0.79 -9.74 5.75
N GLU A 191 0.20 -9.19 4.70
CA GLU A 191 0.74 -8.03 3.99
C GLU A 191 0.60 -6.75 4.83
N PHE A 192 -0.52 -6.62 5.54
CA PHE A 192 -0.77 -5.53 6.49
C PHE A 192 0.28 -5.52 7.62
N ARG A 193 0.54 -6.67 8.24
CA ARG A 193 1.56 -6.80 9.31
C ARG A 193 2.97 -6.48 8.80
N ALA A 194 3.32 -6.93 7.60
CA ALA A 194 4.60 -6.60 6.98
C ALA A 194 4.76 -5.08 6.77
N ALA A 195 3.71 -4.40 6.31
CA ALA A 195 3.75 -2.95 6.09
C ALA A 195 3.79 -2.11 7.38
N LEU A 196 3.26 -2.63 8.49
CA LEU A 196 3.39 -2.00 9.82
C LEU A 196 4.82 -2.11 10.37
N GLN A 197 5.50 -3.24 10.16
CA GLN A 197 6.88 -3.44 10.60
C GLN A 197 7.86 -2.50 9.90
N THR A 198 7.64 -2.18 8.62
CA THR A 198 8.45 -1.20 7.89
C THR A 198 8.33 0.21 8.48
N ASP A 199 7.15 0.59 8.97
CA ASP A 199 6.93 1.91 9.60
C ASP A 199 7.67 2.03 10.93
N SER A 200 7.59 0.98 11.75
CA SER A 200 8.26 0.95 13.05
C SER A 200 9.77 1.06 12.89
N LYS A 201 10.37 0.32 11.94
CA LYS A 201 11.81 0.42 11.63
C LYS A 201 12.19 1.81 11.11
N SER A 202 11.37 2.41 10.24
CA SER A 202 11.59 3.78 9.75
C SER A 202 11.59 4.80 10.88
N LYS A 203 10.57 4.77 11.76
CA LYS A 203 10.46 5.68 12.91
C LYS A 203 11.61 5.50 13.89
N ILE A 204 12.05 4.27 14.14
CA ILE A 204 13.21 3.97 15.00
C ILE A 204 14.50 4.54 14.38
N ASN A 205 14.75 4.31 13.09
CA ASN A 205 15.94 4.83 12.42
C ASN A 205 15.97 6.37 12.39
N VAL A 206 14.84 7.03 12.15
CA VAL A 206 14.74 8.49 12.21
C VAL A 206 14.98 8.99 13.63
N SER A 207 14.37 8.35 14.64
CA SER A 207 14.57 8.73 16.04
C SER A 207 16.03 8.55 16.49
N LEU A 208 16.70 7.47 16.06
CA LEU A 208 18.13 7.25 16.30
C LEU A 208 19.01 8.27 15.55
N ALA A 209 18.67 8.59 14.30
CA ALA A 209 19.39 9.60 13.53
C ALA A 209 19.29 10.99 14.18
N PHE A 210 18.10 11.39 14.64
CA PHE A 210 17.93 12.61 15.41
C PHE A 210 18.72 12.59 16.72
N ARG A 211 18.69 11.47 17.47
CA ARG A 211 19.46 11.33 18.71
C ARG A 211 20.96 11.49 18.49
N ASN A 212 21.51 10.84 17.46
CA ASN A 212 22.92 10.91 17.11
C ASN A 212 23.34 12.32 16.64
N SER A 213 22.47 13.05 15.94
CA SER A 213 22.73 14.45 15.57
C SER A 213 22.71 15.41 16.75
N THR A 214 21.90 15.14 17.79
CA THR A 214 21.87 15.96 19.02
C THR A 214 22.99 15.65 20.01
N SER A 215 23.69 14.53 19.85
CA SER A 215 24.81 14.11 20.72
C SER A 215 26.19 14.50 20.18
N ALA A 216 26.29 15.43 19.23
CA ALA A 216 27.55 16.05 18.85
C ALA A 216 27.76 17.34 19.67
N PRO A 217 28.44 17.29 20.84
CA PRO A 217 28.94 18.49 21.50
C PRO A 217 30.11 19.05 20.70
N GLY A 218 30.17 20.38 20.63
CA GLY A 218 31.10 21.14 19.80
C GLY A 218 32.58 20.87 20.05
N GLU A 219 33.35 21.12 19.00
CA GLU A 219 34.76 21.50 19.04
C GLU A 219 34.89 22.96 18.60
#